data_AF-A0A645EWT8-F1
#
_entry.id   AF-A0A645EWT8-F1
#
_cell.length_a   1.000
_cell.length_b   1.000
_cell.length_c   1.000
_cell.angle_alpha   90.00
_cell.angle_beta   90.00
_cell.angle_gamma   90.00
#
_symmetry.space_group_name_H-M   'P 1'
#
loop_
_entity.id
_entity.type
_entity.pdbx_description
1 polymer ?
#
loop_
_entity_poly.entity_id
_entity_poly.type
_entity_poly.pdbx_seq_one_letter_code
_entity_poly.pdbx_strand_id
1 'polypeptide(L)' 'MKELKVGDQAPKLDLNNHRGERVSLEELKGKRVLLSFYPVAFTPV' A
#
# COMPACT_ATOMS: atom_id res chain seq x y z
N MET A 1 12.13 6.50 10.20
CA MET A 1 11.74 5.85 8.92
C MET A 1 12.29 6.69 7.79
N LYS A 2 12.77 6.09 6.69
CA LYS A 2 13.28 6.83 5.53
C LYS A 2 12.10 7.33 4.71
N GLU A 3 12.08 8.61 4.37
CA GLU A 3 11.14 9.17 3.40
C GLU A 3 11.44 8.60 2.00
N LEU A 4 10.41 8.09 1.33
CA LEU A 4 10.54 7.49 0.00
C LEU A 4 10.83 8.58 -1.05
N LYS A 5 11.78 8.30 -1.94
CA LYS A 5 12.13 9.19 -3.05
C LYS A 5 11.84 8.52 -4.39
N VAL A 6 11.70 9.34 -5.44
CA VAL A 6 11.55 8.82 -6.81
C VAL A 6 12.73 7.92 -7.15
N GLY A 7 12.44 6.74 -7.69
CA GLY A 7 13.43 5.72 -8.04
C GLY A 7 13.75 4.73 -6.91
N ASP A 8 13.33 4.99 -5.67
CA ASP A 8 13.42 3.98 -4.61
C ASP A 8 12.55 2.77 -4.98
N GLN A 9 13.06 1.57 -4.70
CA GLN A 9 12.26 0.36 -4.80
C GLN A 9 11.10 0.43 -3.80
N ALA A 10 9.89 0.10 -4.26
CA ALA A 10 8.72 0.06 -3.41
C ALA A 10 8.94 -0.89 -2.21
N PRO A 11 8.52 -0.51 -1.00
CA PRO A 11 8.64 -1.36 0.18
C PRO A 11 7.82 -2.64 0.02
N LYS A 12 8.17 -3.68 0.78
CA LYS A 12 7.30 -4.86 0.89
C LYS A 12 6.11 -4.49 1.76
N LEU A 13 4.93 -4.44 1.18
CA LEU A 13 3.67 -4.39 1.91
C LEU A 13 3.00 -5.76 1.80
N ASP A 14 2.62 -6.27 2.96
CA ASP A 14 1.85 -7.49 3.18
C ASP A 14 0.94 -7.19 4.37
N LEU A 15 -0.34 -6.97 4.08
CA LEU A 15 -1.35 -6.53 5.05
C LEU A 15 -2.64 -7.31 4.85
N ASN A 16 -3.42 -7.45 5.91
CA ASN A 16 -4.78 -7.96 5.78
C ASN A 16 -5.72 -6.84 5.33
N ASN A 17 -6.60 -7.14 4.39
CA ASN A 17 -7.70 -6.25 4.03
C ASN A 17 -8.82 -6.31 5.10
N HIS A 18 -9.90 -5.54 4.89
CA HIS A 18 -11.05 -5.50 5.82
C HIS A 18 -11.81 -6.83 5.97
N ARG A 19 -11.52 -7.84 5.14
CA ARG A 19 -12.07 -9.20 5.20
C ARG A 19 -11.12 -10.19 5.87
N GLY A 20 -9.94 -9.76 6.29
CA GLY A 20 -8.89 -10.62 6.83
C GLY A 20 -8.07 -11.36 5.78
N GLU A 21 -8.27 -11.07 4.50
CA GLU A 21 -7.51 -11.68 3.42
C GLU A 21 -6.16 -10.97 3.29
N ARG A 22 -5.09 -11.76 3.14
CA ARG A 22 -3.75 -11.23 2.89
C ARG A 22 -3.70 -10.59 1.50
N VAL A 23 -3.14 -9.38 1.43
CA VAL A 23 -2.86 -8.64 0.20
C VAL A 23 -1.42 -8.16 0.24
N SER A 24 -0.66 -8.42 -0.83
CA SER A 24 0.71 -7.96 -0.95
C SER A 24 0.98 -7.15 -2.23
N LEU A 25 1.99 -6.27 -2.19
CA LEU A 25 2.45 -5.59 -3.40
C LEU A 25 3.09 -6.54 -4.42
N GLU A 26 3.64 -7.65 -3.95
CA GLU A 26 4.28 -8.67 -4.79
C GLU A 26 3.28 -9.27 -5.79
N GLU A 27 2.05 -9.55 -5.33
CA GLU A 27 0.95 -10.05 -6.16
C GLU A 27 0.52 -9.09 -7.28
N LEU A 28 0.87 -7.81 -7.17
CA LEU A 28 0.51 -6.76 -8.13
C LEU A 28 1.66 -6.42 -9.10
N LYS A 29 2.75 -7.19 -9.09
CA LYS A 29 3.88 -6.99 -10.02
C LYS A 29 3.44 -7.01 -11.49
N GLY A 30 4.05 -6.12 -12.28
CA GLY A 30 3.70 -5.91 -13.68
C GLY A 30 2.52 -4.96 -13.91
N LYS A 31 1.82 -4.53 -12.84
CA LYS A 31 0.77 -3.52 -12.91
C LYS A 31 1.28 -2.16 -12.43
N ARG A 32 0.70 -1.08 -12.96
CA ARG A 32 0.86 0.26 -12.38
C ARG A 32 -0.10 0.39 -11.20
N VAL A 33 0.42 0.74 -10.03
CA VAL A 33 -0.32 0.80 -8.77
C VAL A 33 -0.13 2.17 -8.12
N LEU A 34 -1.21 2.73 -7.56
CA LEU A 34 -1.18 3.92 -6.71
C LEU A 34 -1.46 3.49 -5.27
N LEU A 35 -0.57 3.84 -4.35
CA LEU A 35 -0.81 3.68 -2.92
C LEU A 35 -1.31 5.02 -2.34
N SER A 36 -2.47 4.99 -1.71
CA SER A 36 -3.06 6.14 -1.03
C SER A 36 -3.22 5.81 0.45
N PHE A 37 -2.61 6.61 1.32
CA PHE A 37 -2.68 6.47 2.77
C PHE A 37 -3.61 7.54 3.34
N TYR A 38 -4.51 7.14 4.22
CA TYR A 38 -5.43 8.05 4.92
C TYR A 38 -5.42 7.72 6.41
N PRO A 39 -5.72 8.68 7.30
CA PRO A 39 -5.57 8.49 8.75
C PRO A 39 -6.55 7.47 9.34
N VAL A 40 -7.83 7.60 9.00
CA VAL A 40 -8.93 6.77 9.53
C VAL A 40 -9.98 6.55 8.45
N ALA A 41 -10.54 5.35 8.40
CA ALA A 41 -11.62 5.02 7.47
C ALA A 41 -12.95 5.60 7.95
N PHE A 42 -13.87 5.88 7.02
CA PHE A 42 -15.24 6.31 7.33
C PHE A 42 -15.38 7.67 8.03
N THR A 43 -14.41 8.58 7.83
CA THR A 43 -14.51 9.98 8.26
C THR A 43 -14.83 10.88 7.07
N PRO A 44 -15.52 12.03 7.28
CA PRO A 44 -15.58 13.09 6.29
C PRO A 44 -14.19 13.54 5.83
N VAL A 45 -14.11 14.05 4.60
CA VAL A 45 -12.91 14.70 4.04
C VAL A 45 -12.96 16.21 4.26
#